data_AF-H2XTF2-F1
#
_entry.id   AF-H2XTF2-F1
#
_cell.length_a   1.000
_cell.length_b   1.000
_cell.length_c   1.000
_cell.angle_alpha   90.00
_cell.angle_beta   90.00
_cell.angle_gamma   90.00
#
_symmetry.space_group_name_H-M   'P 1'
#
loop_
_entity.id
_entity.type
_entity.pdbx_description
1 polymer ?
#
loop_
_entity_poly.entity_id
_entity_poly.type
_entity_poly.pdbx_seq_one_letter_code
_entity_poly.pdbx_strand_id
1 'polypeptide(L)'
;LIGQHNGNRLPIDISVNQDQQCSFNTTECTDDCGPLGHQTDEWDCPISCECKSSGFIEGDIKFDKQNIQLIKKAYGIPSTIKARGATSLNIDLWTNRVNGRVKVPFVMRNDTSNKSETAIYEAVAAISGSTCIDFINRTTEVDFIEVIPGTGCWSYVGIE
;
A
#
# COMPACT_ATOMS: atom_id res chain seq x y z
N LEU A 1 -10.35 -6.07 31.41
CA LEU A 1 -10.62 -7.38 32.04
C LEU A 1 -9.34 -8.20 31.94
N ILE A 2 -8.72 -8.49 33.09
CA ILE A 2 -7.48 -9.26 33.18
C ILE A 2 -7.87 -10.73 33.02
N GLY A 3 -7.26 -11.42 32.06
CA GLY A 3 -7.29 -12.88 31.94
C GLY A 3 -5.86 -13.40 32.01
N GLN A 4 -5.53 -14.06 33.12
CA GLN A 4 -4.30 -14.85 33.25
C GLN A 4 -4.43 -16.12 32.43
N HIS A 5 -3.48 -16.37 31.52
CA HIS A 5 -3.23 -17.70 30.97
C HIS A 5 -1.83 -18.14 31.41
N ASN A 6 -1.80 -19.05 32.39
CA ASN A 6 -0.65 -19.90 32.65
C ASN A 6 -0.66 -21.02 31.62
N GLY A 7 0.29 -20.96 30.69
CA GLY A 7 0.63 -22.04 29.77
C GLY A 7 2.08 -21.84 29.35
N ASN A 8 2.92 -22.86 29.60
CA ASN A 8 4.36 -22.88 29.33
C ASN A 8 4.74 -22.16 28.03
N ARG A 9 5.25 -20.93 28.16
CA ARG A 9 5.91 -20.24 27.05
C ARG A 9 7.30 -20.84 26.92
N LEU A 10 7.41 -21.91 26.12
CA LEU A 10 8.70 -22.27 25.55
C LEU A 10 9.24 -21.02 24.84
N PRO A 11 10.49 -20.60 25.08
CA PRO A 11 11.07 -19.54 24.27
C PRO A 11 11.00 -20.01 22.81
N ILE A 12 10.36 -19.22 21.97
CA ILE A 12 10.50 -19.36 20.52
C ILE A 12 11.96 -19.05 20.27
N ASP A 13 12.75 -20.09 20.04
CA ASP A 13 14.11 -19.96 19.60
C ASP A 13 14.08 -19.34 18.20
N ILE A 14 14.44 -18.07 18.12
CA ILE A 14 14.53 -17.33 16.86
C ILE A 14 15.87 -17.62 16.17
N SER A 15 16.52 -18.75 16.47
CA SER A 15 17.62 -19.28 15.65
C SER A 15 17.09 -20.06 14.46
N VAL A 16 16.26 -19.44 13.63
CA VAL A 16 16.14 -19.85 12.23
C VAL A 16 16.82 -18.77 11.41
N ASN A 17 18.15 -18.79 11.46
CA ASN A 17 18.97 -18.25 10.39
C ASN A 17 19.13 -19.37 9.35
N GLN A 18 17.99 -19.84 8.81
CA GLN A 18 18.02 -20.42 7.48
C GLN A 18 17.87 -19.20 6.58
N ASP A 19 19.02 -18.62 6.20
CA ASP A 19 19.05 -17.78 5.01
C ASP A 19 18.36 -18.60 3.93
N GLN A 20 17.11 -18.24 3.61
CA GLN A 20 16.48 -18.73 2.39
C GLN A 20 17.27 -18.09 1.27
N GLN A 21 18.41 -18.70 0.97
CA GLN A 21 19.34 -18.20 0.00
C GLN A 21 18.70 -18.49 -1.35
N CYS A 22 18.03 -17.47 -1.88
CA CYS A 22 17.42 -17.56 -3.19
C CYS A 22 18.49 -17.97 -4.20
N SER A 23 18.19 -19.00 -5.00
CA SER A 23 19.13 -19.57 -5.97
C SER A 23 19.48 -18.60 -7.10
N PHE A 24 18.62 -17.61 -7.36
CA PHE A 24 18.82 -16.61 -8.39
C PHE A 24 19.64 -15.44 -7.88
N ASN A 25 20.68 -15.06 -8.64
CA ASN A 25 21.54 -13.95 -8.29
C ASN A 25 21.08 -12.65 -8.94
N THR A 26 20.41 -11.79 -8.18
CA THR A 26 19.95 -10.48 -8.68
C THR A 26 21.09 -9.49 -8.93
N THR A 27 22.31 -9.73 -8.44
CA THR A 27 23.45 -8.82 -8.71
C THR A 27 23.88 -8.83 -10.17
N GLU A 28 23.46 -9.83 -10.95
CA GLU A 28 23.73 -9.94 -12.39
C GLU A 28 22.70 -9.17 -13.24
N CYS A 29 21.62 -8.67 -12.62
CA CYS A 29 20.60 -7.92 -13.32
C CYS A 29 21.06 -6.52 -13.66
N THR A 30 20.87 -6.13 -14.92
CA THR A 30 21.16 -4.77 -15.40
C THR A 30 19.98 -3.82 -15.26
N ASP A 31 18.76 -4.37 -15.16
CA ASP A 31 17.53 -3.59 -15.08
C ASP A 31 17.31 -3.06 -13.67
N ASP A 32 17.16 -1.74 -13.54
CA ASP A 32 16.71 -1.11 -12.30
C ASP A 32 15.18 -1.19 -12.21
N CYS A 33 14.69 -2.21 -11.49
CA CYS A 33 13.27 -2.36 -11.21
C CYS A 33 12.77 -1.41 -10.11
N GLY A 34 13.67 -0.67 -9.46
CA GLY A 34 13.37 0.29 -8.40
C GLY A 34 12.44 -0.31 -7.34
N PRO A 35 11.34 0.39 -6.98
CA PRO A 35 10.43 -0.07 -5.93
C PRO A 35 9.62 -1.31 -6.32
N LEU A 36 9.52 -1.67 -7.60
CA LEU A 36 8.69 -2.80 -8.04
C LEU A 36 9.32 -4.16 -7.69
N GLY A 37 10.65 -4.20 -7.65
CA GLY A 37 11.41 -5.44 -7.53
C GLY A 37 11.36 -6.33 -8.78
N HIS A 38 12.21 -7.35 -8.77
CA HIS A 38 12.25 -8.40 -9.79
C HIS A 38 11.17 -9.46 -9.53
N GLN A 39 10.79 -10.23 -10.55
CA GLN A 39 9.87 -11.35 -10.40
C GLN A 39 10.38 -12.36 -9.39
N THR A 40 9.46 -12.89 -8.59
CA THR A 40 9.74 -13.85 -7.51
C THR A 40 8.83 -15.07 -7.60
N ASP A 41 9.24 -16.14 -6.93
CA ASP A 41 8.40 -17.30 -6.66
C ASP A 41 7.41 -17.05 -5.49
N GLU A 42 6.72 -18.10 -5.06
CA GLU A 42 5.75 -18.07 -3.95
C GLU A 42 6.36 -17.77 -2.57
N TRP A 43 7.69 -17.85 -2.45
CA TRP A 43 8.45 -17.57 -1.24
C TRP A 43 9.14 -16.20 -1.28
N ASP A 44 8.77 -15.37 -2.25
CA ASP A 44 9.38 -14.06 -2.55
C ASP A 44 10.88 -14.15 -2.90
N CYS A 45 11.33 -15.32 -3.39
CA CYS A 45 12.68 -15.47 -3.91
C CYS A 45 12.77 -15.05 -5.38
N PRO A 46 13.73 -14.19 -5.78
CA PRO A 46 13.91 -13.79 -7.17
C PRO A 46 14.08 -14.99 -8.10
N ILE A 47 13.54 -14.91 -9.32
CA ILE A 47 13.65 -15.96 -10.34
C ILE A 47 14.06 -15.46 -11.73
N SER A 48 14.02 -14.14 -11.95
CA SER A 48 14.43 -13.52 -13.21
C SER A 48 14.86 -12.07 -12.98
N CYS A 49 15.54 -11.46 -13.97
CA CYS A 49 15.82 -10.02 -13.94
C CYS A 49 14.63 -9.17 -14.40
N GLU A 50 13.52 -9.80 -14.84
CA GLU A 50 12.34 -9.05 -15.26
C GLU A 50 11.68 -8.39 -14.05
N CYS A 51 11.22 -7.15 -14.23
CA CYS A 51 10.50 -6.45 -13.17
C CYS A 51 9.11 -7.04 -12.95
N LYS A 52 8.64 -7.03 -11.69
CA LYS A 52 7.25 -7.36 -11.38
C LYS A 52 6.31 -6.42 -12.12
N SER A 53 5.27 -6.98 -12.73
CA SER A 53 4.21 -6.20 -13.38
C SER A 53 3.00 -5.96 -12.47
N SER A 54 2.98 -6.57 -11.30
CA SER A 54 1.98 -6.41 -10.24
C SER A 54 2.52 -6.96 -8.93
N GLY A 55 1.96 -6.51 -7.81
CA GLY A 55 2.34 -7.01 -6.49
C GLY A 55 2.09 -5.97 -5.41
N PHE A 56 2.88 -6.08 -4.35
CA PHE A 56 2.85 -5.17 -3.21
C PHE A 56 4.24 -4.59 -2.96
N ILE A 57 4.30 -3.28 -2.72
CA ILE A 57 5.47 -2.56 -2.22
C ILE A 57 5.28 -2.43 -0.71
N GLU A 58 6.32 -2.74 0.06
CA GLU A 58 6.29 -2.70 1.55
C GLU A 58 5.18 -3.58 2.19
N GLY A 59 4.51 -4.42 1.39
CA GLY A 59 3.45 -5.34 1.82
C GLY A 59 2.02 -4.78 1.78
N ASP A 60 1.85 -3.46 1.71
CA ASP A 60 0.56 -2.78 1.82
C ASP A 60 0.28 -1.77 0.70
N ILE A 61 1.24 -1.51 -0.18
CA ILE A 61 1.04 -0.66 -1.37
C ILE A 61 0.86 -1.55 -2.60
N LYS A 62 -0.38 -1.70 -3.07
CA LYS A 62 -0.68 -2.51 -4.25
C LYS A 62 -0.29 -1.79 -5.53
N PHE A 63 0.27 -2.54 -6.48
CA PHE A 63 0.51 -2.06 -7.84
C PHE A 63 0.18 -3.13 -8.89
N ASP A 64 -0.11 -2.67 -10.09
CA ASP A 64 -0.28 -3.48 -11.28
C ASP A 64 0.13 -2.71 -12.54
N LYS A 65 -0.08 -3.32 -13.71
CA LYS A 65 0.33 -2.78 -15.00
C LYS A 65 -0.23 -1.38 -15.27
N GLN A 66 -1.39 -1.04 -14.70
CA GLN A 66 -2.06 0.23 -14.94
C GLN A 66 -1.37 1.36 -14.18
N ASN A 67 -0.95 1.13 -12.94
CA ASN A 67 -0.39 2.17 -12.08
C ASN A 67 1.15 2.13 -11.94
N ILE A 68 1.85 1.19 -12.58
CA ILE A 68 3.32 1.08 -12.53
C ILE A 68 4.04 2.39 -12.83
N GLN A 69 3.57 3.16 -13.82
CA GLN A 69 4.22 4.43 -14.16
C GLN A 69 4.07 5.47 -13.04
N LEU A 70 2.90 5.49 -12.38
CA LEU A 70 2.67 6.35 -11.24
C LEU A 70 3.57 5.96 -10.06
N ILE A 71 3.68 4.66 -9.79
CA ILE A 71 4.55 4.12 -8.73
C ILE A 71 6.03 4.44 -9.00
N LYS A 72 6.52 4.20 -10.22
CA LYS A 72 7.90 4.55 -10.60
C LYS A 72 8.16 6.05 -10.44
N LYS A 73 7.18 6.88 -10.78
CA LYS A 73 7.29 8.34 -10.60
C LYS A 73 7.28 8.72 -9.11
N ALA A 74 6.39 8.14 -8.32
CA ALA A 74 6.20 8.45 -6.91
C ALA A 74 7.35 7.97 -6.00
N TYR A 75 7.93 6.80 -6.31
CA TYR A 75 8.89 6.09 -5.46
C TYR A 75 10.23 5.77 -6.14
N GLY A 76 10.37 5.94 -7.46
CA GLY A 76 11.60 5.64 -8.21
C GLY A 76 12.65 6.75 -8.17
N ILE A 77 12.57 7.71 -7.24
CA ILE A 77 13.57 8.77 -7.12
C ILE A 77 14.76 8.31 -6.26
N PRO A 78 16.01 8.52 -6.72
CA PRO A 78 17.20 8.25 -5.94
C PRO A 78 17.17 8.95 -4.58
N SER A 79 17.63 8.20 -3.59
CA SER A 79 17.58 8.41 -2.13
C SER A 79 17.97 9.77 -1.50
N THR A 80 18.27 10.83 -2.25
CA THR A 80 18.65 12.15 -1.71
C THR A 80 17.48 12.99 -1.21
N ILE A 81 16.23 12.66 -1.57
CA ILE A 81 14.99 13.28 -1.06
C ILE A 81 14.04 12.20 -0.54
N LYS A 82 14.48 11.39 0.43
CA LYS A 82 13.60 10.42 1.10
C LYS A 82 12.79 11.10 2.19
N ALA A 83 11.65 11.67 1.83
CA ALA A 83 10.54 11.75 2.78
C ALA A 83 9.87 10.37 2.82
N ARG A 84 10.22 9.53 3.80
CA ARG A 84 9.52 8.24 4.01
C ARG A 84 8.03 8.52 4.21
N GLY A 85 7.16 7.81 3.49
CA GLY A 85 5.70 7.93 3.61
C GLY A 85 5.04 9.05 2.78
N ALA A 86 5.78 9.78 1.95
CA ALA A 86 5.23 10.71 0.98
C ALA A 86 5.74 10.38 -0.42
N THR A 87 4.91 10.58 -1.45
CA THR A 87 5.39 10.49 -2.83
C THR A 87 6.42 11.60 -3.06
N SER A 88 7.54 11.25 -3.67
CA SER A 88 8.76 12.09 -3.71
C SER A 88 8.67 13.30 -4.66
N LEU A 89 7.47 13.69 -5.08
CA LEU A 89 7.22 14.74 -6.07
C LEU A 89 5.92 15.50 -5.74
N ASN A 90 5.83 16.75 -6.20
CA ASN A 90 4.58 17.52 -6.28
C ASN A 90 3.60 16.89 -7.30
N ILE A 91 3.24 15.63 -7.12
CA ILE A 91 2.23 14.93 -7.91
C ILE A 91 0.93 15.03 -7.13
N ASP A 92 -0.02 15.78 -7.67
CA ASP A 92 -1.40 15.70 -7.21
C ASP A 92 -1.96 14.35 -7.63
N LEU A 93 -1.99 13.40 -6.70
CA LEU A 93 -2.54 12.06 -6.89
C LEU A 93 -4.06 12.05 -7.02
N TRP A 94 -4.71 13.11 -6.50
CA TRP A 94 -6.14 13.37 -6.60
C TRP A 94 -6.31 14.81 -7.09
N THR A 95 -6.93 14.99 -8.26
CA THR A 95 -6.96 16.27 -8.97
C THR A 95 -8.23 17.07 -8.75
N ASN A 96 -9.26 16.47 -8.13
CA ASN A 96 -10.53 17.12 -7.88
C ASN A 96 -10.42 18.15 -6.74
N ARG A 97 -9.90 19.35 -7.05
CA ARG A 97 -9.74 20.44 -6.11
C ARG A 97 -10.87 21.45 -6.25
N VAL A 98 -11.64 21.63 -5.18
CA VAL A 98 -12.73 22.61 -5.08
C VAL A 98 -12.44 23.55 -3.93
N ASN A 99 -12.35 24.86 -4.21
CA ASN A 99 -12.06 25.90 -3.22
C ASN A 99 -10.80 25.60 -2.36
N GLY A 100 -9.74 25.11 -3.01
CA GLY A 100 -8.47 24.80 -2.35
C GLY A 100 -8.42 23.48 -1.58
N ARG A 101 -9.53 22.72 -1.53
CA ARG A 101 -9.62 21.41 -0.87
C ARG A 101 -9.78 20.29 -1.90
N VAL A 102 -9.10 19.17 -1.68
CA VAL A 102 -9.16 17.99 -2.55
C VAL A 102 -10.34 17.13 -2.14
N LYS A 103 -11.25 16.84 -3.07
CA LYS A 103 -12.41 15.97 -2.83
C LYS A 103 -12.06 14.54 -3.23
N VAL A 104 -12.22 13.62 -2.29
CA VAL A 104 -12.00 12.19 -2.50
C VAL A 104 -13.33 11.46 -2.31
N PRO A 105 -14.03 11.13 -3.41
CA PRO A 105 -15.23 10.33 -3.35
C PRO A 105 -14.91 8.93 -2.83
N PHE A 106 -15.71 8.41 -1.90
CA PHE A 106 -15.57 7.04 -1.43
C PHE A 106 -16.92 6.37 -1.18
N VAL A 107 -16.91 5.04 -1.18
CA VAL A 107 -18.06 4.19 -0.87
C VAL A 107 -17.60 2.97 -0.09
N MET A 108 -18.47 2.47 0.79
CA MET A 108 -18.28 1.21 1.51
C MET A 108 -18.94 0.08 0.74
N ARG A 109 -18.27 -1.05 0.61
CA ARG A 109 -18.91 -2.27 0.11
C ARG A 109 -19.93 -2.76 1.13
N ASN A 110 -21.10 -3.21 0.65
CA ASN A 110 -22.23 -3.57 1.50
C ASN A 110 -21.97 -4.70 2.51
N ASP A 111 -20.92 -5.50 2.33
CA ASP A 111 -20.53 -6.57 3.25
C ASP A 111 -19.47 -6.14 4.28
N THR A 112 -19.16 -4.84 4.38
CA THR A 112 -18.31 -4.27 5.42
C THR A 112 -19.02 -4.38 6.77
N SER A 113 -18.32 -4.84 7.81
CA SER A 113 -18.92 -4.95 9.15
C SER A 113 -19.24 -3.56 9.74
N ASN A 114 -20.34 -3.43 10.49
CA ASN A 114 -20.72 -2.16 11.14
C ASN A 114 -19.60 -1.55 11.99
N LYS A 115 -18.79 -2.41 12.65
CA LYS A 115 -17.65 -1.96 13.44
C LYS A 115 -16.56 -1.36 12.56
N SER A 116 -16.22 -2.02 11.45
CA SER A 116 -15.25 -1.50 10.48
C SER A 116 -15.75 -0.21 9.85
N GLU A 117 -17.02 -0.18 9.44
CA GLU A 117 -17.67 0.98 8.85
C GLU A 117 -17.58 2.20 9.76
N THR A 118 -17.96 2.04 11.03
CA THR A 118 -17.86 3.12 12.04
C THR A 118 -16.42 3.63 12.17
N ALA A 119 -15.45 2.72 12.33
CA ALA A 119 -14.04 3.10 12.51
C ALA A 119 -13.47 3.83 11.29
N ILE A 120 -13.84 3.42 10.08
CA ILE A 120 -13.38 4.06 8.85
C ILE A 120 -14.03 5.44 8.70
N TYR A 121 -15.33 5.59 8.97
CA TYR A 121 -15.99 6.91 8.95
C TYR A 121 -15.35 7.89 9.94
N GLU A 122 -15.00 7.43 11.15
CA GLU A 122 -14.25 8.22 12.12
C GLU A 122 -12.87 8.62 11.58
N ALA A 123 -12.15 7.69 10.96
CA ALA A 123 -10.82 7.95 10.41
C ALA A 123 -10.86 8.99 9.27
N VAL A 124 -11.76 8.85 8.29
CA VAL A 124 -11.86 9.79 7.17
C VAL A 124 -12.36 11.17 7.63
N ALA A 125 -13.20 11.23 8.66
CA ALA A 125 -13.61 12.49 9.29
C ALA A 125 -12.42 13.17 9.98
N ALA A 126 -11.59 12.41 10.69
CA ALA A 126 -10.39 12.94 11.33
C ALA A 126 -9.37 13.48 10.31
N ILE A 127 -9.15 12.78 9.19
CA ILE A 127 -8.30 13.27 8.09
C ILE A 127 -8.89 14.54 7.50
N SER A 128 -10.21 14.57 7.28
CA SER A 128 -10.87 15.73 6.68
C SER A 128 -10.80 16.98 7.58
N GLY A 129 -10.93 16.79 8.89
CA GLY A 129 -10.83 17.87 9.88
C GLY A 129 -9.42 18.42 10.09
N SER A 130 -8.38 17.67 9.74
CA SER A 130 -6.97 18.03 10.00
C SER A 130 -6.16 18.36 8.75
N THR A 131 -6.71 18.14 7.56
CA THR A 131 -6.02 18.34 6.28
C THR A 131 -6.86 19.17 5.30
N CYS A 132 -6.35 19.38 4.08
CA CYS A 132 -7.10 19.96 2.97
C CYS A 132 -7.82 18.90 2.11
N ILE A 133 -7.84 17.65 2.54
CA ILE A 133 -8.54 16.55 1.87
C ILE A 133 -9.93 16.44 2.48
N ASP A 134 -10.98 16.27 1.68
CA ASP A 134 -12.33 15.99 2.14
C ASP A 134 -12.81 14.68 1.53
N PHE A 135 -13.06 13.70 2.38
CA PHE A 135 -13.73 12.48 1.98
C PHE A 135 -15.23 12.75 1.85
N ILE A 136 -15.80 12.44 0.68
CA ILE A 136 -17.22 12.67 0.38
C ILE A 136 -17.87 11.37 -0.07
N ASN A 137 -19.16 11.21 0.23
CA ASN A 137 -19.93 10.08 -0.30
C ASN A 137 -19.94 10.17 -1.82
N ARG A 138 -19.52 9.08 -2.48
CA ARG A 138 -19.55 8.97 -3.93
C ARG A 138 -20.99 9.10 -4.45
N THR A 139 -21.12 9.79 -5.56
CA THR A 139 -22.33 9.91 -6.38
C THR A 139 -22.08 9.34 -7.78
N THR A 140 -21.56 10.16 -8.70
CA THR A 140 -21.36 9.83 -10.11
C THR A 140 -19.89 9.88 -10.53
N GLU A 141 -18.98 10.11 -9.58
CA GLU A 141 -17.55 10.24 -9.86
C GLU A 141 -16.97 8.92 -10.38
N VAL A 142 -16.12 9.05 -11.40
CA VAL A 142 -15.41 7.94 -12.04
C VAL A 142 -14.25 7.48 -11.16
N ASP A 143 -13.46 8.42 -10.65
CA ASP A 143 -12.36 8.16 -9.73
C ASP A 143 -12.89 8.24 -8.29
N PHE A 144 -12.84 7.11 -7.57
CA PHE A 144 -13.32 7.00 -6.20
C PHE A 144 -12.63 5.86 -5.46
N ILE A 145 -12.69 5.89 -4.14
CA ILE A 145 -12.21 4.80 -3.30
C ILE A 145 -13.39 3.87 -2.96
N GLU A 146 -13.29 2.60 -3.34
CA GLU A 146 -14.14 1.56 -2.79
C GLU A 146 -13.44 0.88 -1.61
N VAL A 147 -14.04 0.96 -0.43
CA VAL A 147 -13.54 0.23 0.74
C VAL A 147 -14.18 -1.14 0.77
N ILE A 148 -13.35 -2.18 0.59
CA ILE A 148 -13.78 -3.57 0.52
C ILE A 148 -13.24 -4.37 1.70
N PRO A 149 -14.02 -5.23 2.37
CA PRO A 149 -13.45 -6.22 3.26
C PRO A 149 -12.62 -7.23 2.44
N GLY A 150 -11.50 -7.68 2.98
CA GLY A 150 -10.60 -8.59 2.30
C GLY A 150 -9.52 -9.14 3.23
N THR A 151 -8.58 -9.90 2.67
CA THR A 151 -7.42 -10.40 3.41
C THR A 151 -6.34 -9.34 3.45
N GLY A 152 -5.89 -9.00 4.66
CA GLY A 152 -4.87 -7.96 4.88
C GLY A 152 -5.39 -6.54 4.66
N CYS A 153 -4.48 -5.58 4.75
CA CYS A 153 -4.75 -4.17 4.53
C CYS A 153 -3.80 -3.68 3.44
N TRP A 154 -4.33 -3.08 2.39
CA TRP A 154 -3.54 -2.50 1.32
C TRP A 154 -4.35 -1.45 0.56
N SER A 155 -3.65 -0.58 -0.16
CA SER A 155 -4.27 0.34 -1.10
C SER A 155 -3.38 0.55 -2.32
N TYR A 156 -3.97 1.04 -3.40
CA TYR A 156 -3.21 1.68 -4.45
C TYR A 156 -2.72 3.06 -4.00
N VAL A 157 -1.74 3.62 -4.70
CA VAL A 157 -1.29 5.00 -4.49
C VAL A 157 -2.00 5.92 -5.46
N GLY A 158 -2.80 6.84 -4.92
CA GLY A 158 -3.54 7.83 -5.71
C GLY A 158 -4.78 7.28 -6.39
N ILE A 159 -5.20 7.94 -7.48
CA ILE A 159 -6.27 7.43 -8.34
C ILE A 159 -5.80 6.22 -9.14
N GLU A 160 -6.70 5.26 -9.31
CA GLU A 160 -6.61 4.15 -10.26
C GLU A 160 -7.63 4.40 -11.38
#